data_AF-A0A6A7AKC8-F1
#
_entry.id   AF-A0A6A7AKC8-F1
#
_cell.length_a   1.000
_cell.length_b   1.000
_cell.length_c   1.000
_cell.angle_alpha   90.00
_cell.angle_beta   90.00
_cell.angle_gamma   90.00
#
_symmetry.space_group_name_H-M   'P 1'
#
loop_
_entity.id
_entity.type
_entity.pdbx_description
1 polymer ?
#
loop_
_entity_poly.entity_id
_entity_poly.type
_entity_poly.pdbx_seq_one_letter_code
_entity_poly.pdbx_strand_id
1 'polypeptide(L)'
;MSQYDISFKPEDLISNIVFSPRPSEVLCRACGWNSYHECCAGYLPRLRVFYTGLNSGLWHMGNDYVLWDRFNDSALRNDYITWKFLKDKGTKDIPLVEEMHHFGKPEDPHQFTIMSRAKGDRLANVWHLSTPEEKENYAQQMTAALRELRQHTSPVPSKVDGQPLWDYLFGRCPGTKMCKTIGKTTDECKMKREFPDPAPYILSHIDLNFDNIMVANGRIIAIIDWERAGYHPWWVERYTSRRMALQYEHHELFDMVWAELDATIDEDAFEATVDNKVAPVLSAWLQCDTYHTEGYDIYLRPPFYKCKPWAALLRRAM
;
A
#
# COMPACT_ATOMS: atom_id res chain seq x y z
N MET A 1 -28.72 57.20 59.88
CA MET A 1 -28.78 55.88 60.55
C MET A 1 -29.72 55.02 59.71
N SER A 2 -29.37 53.87 59.15
CA SER A 2 -28.18 53.03 59.33
C SER A 2 -27.65 52.53 57.98
N GLN A 3 -26.33 52.36 57.93
CA GLN A 3 -25.62 51.53 56.97
C GLN A 3 -26.19 50.10 56.99
N TYR A 4 -26.35 49.50 55.81
CA TYR A 4 -26.06 48.09 55.63
C TYR A 4 -24.99 48.00 54.54
N ASP A 5 -23.76 48.03 55.03
CA ASP A 5 -22.54 47.79 54.29
C ASP A 5 -22.46 46.27 54.08
N ILE A 6 -22.76 45.79 52.88
CA ILE A 6 -22.53 44.38 52.53
C ILE A 6 -21.14 44.32 51.92
N SER A 7 -20.13 44.22 52.78
CA SER A 7 -18.77 43.89 52.37
C SER A 7 -18.75 42.45 51.85
N PHE A 8 -18.67 42.25 50.54
CA PHE A 8 -18.29 40.96 49.98
C PHE A 8 -16.78 40.79 50.13
N LYS A 9 -16.37 39.88 51.01
CA LYS A 9 -14.97 39.47 51.08
C LYS A 9 -14.68 38.50 49.92
N PRO A 10 -13.57 38.68 49.17
CA PRO A 10 -13.20 37.79 48.06
C PRO A 10 -13.00 36.32 48.46
N GLU A 11 -12.85 36.08 49.76
CA GLU A 11 -12.59 34.79 50.39
C GLU A 11 -13.86 33.91 50.55
N ASP A 12 -15.06 34.49 50.38
CA ASP A 12 -16.34 33.74 50.40
C ASP A 12 -16.71 33.09 49.05
N LEU A 13 -15.93 33.34 47.99
CA LEU A 13 -16.19 32.83 46.63
C LEU A 13 -15.34 31.63 46.22
N ILE A 14 -14.42 31.16 47.08
CA ILE A 14 -13.40 30.16 46.68
C ILE A 14 -13.57 28.81 47.38
N SER A 15 -14.41 28.67 48.40
CA SER A 15 -14.33 27.47 49.26
C SER A 15 -15.20 26.28 48.89
N ASN A 16 -16.07 26.29 47.88
CA ASN A 16 -16.94 25.13 47.60
C ASN A 16 -17.32 24.89 46.12
N ILE A 17 -16.46 25.21 45.16
CA ILE A 17 -16.53 24.49 43.87
C ILE A 17 -15.71 23.22 44.03
N VAL A 18 -16.29 22.23 44.68
CA VAL A 18 -15.88 20.84 44.47
C VAL A 18 -16.23 20.56 43.02
N PHE A 19 -15.26 20.71 42.10
CA PHE A 19 -15.32 20.03 40.82
C PHE A 19 -15.34 18.55 41.15
N SER A 20 -16.53 18.01 41.41
CA SER A 20 -16.73 16.57 41.41
C SER A 20 -16.27 16.13 40.03
N PRO A 21 -15.15 15.38 39.90
CA PRO A 21 -14.67 14.99 38.60
C PRO A 21 -15.79 14.13 38.02
N ARG A 22 -16.51 14.67 37.02
CA ARG A 22 -17.44 13.85 36.25
C ARG A 22 -16.63 12.63 35.82
N PRO A 23 -17.12 11.40 36.02
CA PRO A 23 -16.39 10.22 35.59
C PRO A 23 -15.99 10.42 34.13
N SER A 24 -14.69 10.43 33.85
CA SER A 24 -14.17 10.74 32.53
C SER A 24 -14.56 9.59 31.61
N GLU A 25 -15.51 9.85 30.70
CA GLU A 25 -15.94 8.87 29.71
C GLU A 25 -14.87 8.79 28.63
N VAL A 26 -14.38 7.57 28.33
CA VAL A 26 -13.42 7.36 27.24
C VAL A 26 -14.14 7.60 25.91
N LEU A 27 -13.67 8.61 25.18
CA LEU A 27 -14.17 9.00 23.87
C LEU A 27 -13.38 8.32 22.74
N CYS A 28 -12.08 8.04 22.94
CA CYS A 28 -11.25 7.32 21.99
C CYS A 28 -10.51 6.16 22.67
N ARG A 29 -10.80 4.94 22.25
CA ARG A 29 -10.16 3.73 22.78
C ARG A 29 -8.68 3.59 22.39
N ALA A 30 -8.28 4.15 21.24
CA ALA A 30 -6.93 3.97 20.71
C ALA A 30 -5.87 4.75 21.52
N CYS A 31 -6.19 5.98 21.93
CA CYS A 31 -5.27 6.84 22.68
C CYS A 31 -5.73 7.17 24.11
N GLY A 32 -6.89 6.67 24.53
CA GLY A 32 -7.45 6.97 25.86
C GLY A 32 -8.04 8.38 25.99
N TRP A 33 -8.30 9.08 24.87
CA TRP A 33 -8.96 10.39 24.90
C TRP A 33 -10.30 10.28 25.62
N ASN A 34 -10.63 11.26 26.47
CA ASN A 34 -11.78 11.18 27.36
C ASN A 34 -12.45 12.55 27.50
N SER A 35 -13.64 12.59 28.12
CA SER A 35 -14.43 13.82 28.27
C SER A 35 -13.72 14.93 29.05
N TYR A 36 -12.76 14.60 29.92
CA TYR A 36 -11.92 15.60 30.57
C TYR A 36 -10.95 16.24 29.58
N HIS A 37 -10.25 15.43 28.77
CA HIS A 37 -9.39 15.94 27.70
C HIS A 37 -10.16 16.83 26.71
N GLU A 38 -11.36 16.43 26.30
CA GLU A 38 -12.20 17.21 25.39
C GLU A 38 -12.63 18.57 25.99
N CYS A 39 -12.98 18.60 27.28
CA CYS A 39 -13.45 19.81 27.95
C CYS A 39 -12.32 20.77 28.35
N CYS A 40 -11.13 20.23 28.65
CA CYS A 40 -10.08 20.97 29.33
C CYS A 40 -8.78 21.11 28.51
N ALA A 41 -8.61 20.38 27.40
CA ALA A 41 -7.47 20.55 26.52
C ALA A 41 -7.79 21.49 25.35
N GLY A 42 -6.90 22.46 25.10
CA GLY A 42 -6.92 23.27 23.88
C GLY A 42 -6.23 22.60 22.68
N TYR A 43 -5.93 21.31 22.76
CA TYR A 43 -5.12 20.59 21.78
C TYR A 43 -5.98 19.67 20.90
N LEU A 44 -5.87 19.84 19.58
CA LEU A 44 -6.43 18.93 18.59
C LEU A 44 -5.28 18.21 17.84
N PRO A 45 -5.27 16.87 17.74
CA PRO A 45 -4.21 16.15 17.05
C PRO A 45 -4.24 16.44 15.54
N ARG A 46 -3.05 16.63 14.95
CA ARG A 46 -2.86 16.72 13.48
C ARG A 46 -2.53 15.37 12.84
N LEU A 47 -2.62 14.29 13.63
CA LEU A 47 -2.59 12.93 13.13
C LEU A 47 -4.01 12.48 12.84
N ARG A 48 -4.33 12.13 11.59
CA ARG A 48 -5.68 11.76 11.17
C ARG A 48 -5.65 10.49 10.34
N VAL A 49 -6.33 9.45 10.82
CA VAL A 49 -6.57 8.25 10.01
C VAL A 49 -7.43 8.61 8.79
N PHE A 50 -7.00 8.18 7.61
CA PHE A 50 -7.76 8.37 6.37
C PHE A 50 -8.00 7.06 5.62
N TYR A 51 -7.29 5.99 5.98
CA TYR A 51 -7.50 4.66 5.43
C TYR A 51 -7.22 3.59 6.48
N THR A 52 -8.00 2.51 6.45
CA THR A 52 -7.78 1.31 7.28
C THR A 52 -8.05 0.06 6.45
N GLY A 53 -7.25 -0.99 6.65
CA GLY A 53 -7.40 -2.28 5.97
C GLY A 53 -6.51 -3.35 6.61
N LEU A 54 -7.00 -4.58 6.76
CA LEU A 54 -6.21 -5.75 7.20
C LEU A 54 -5.15 -5.46 8.29
N ASN A 55 -5.57 -5.07 9.50
CA ASN A 55 -4.69 -4.71 10.63
C ASN A 55 -3.70 -3.56 10.39
N SER A 56 -3.91 -2.76 9.34
CA SER A 56 -3.14 -1.56 9.05
C SER A 56 -3.99 -0.29 9.02
N GLY A 57 -3.33 0.85 9.18
CA GLY A 57 -3.90 2.17 9.03
C GLY A 57 -2.92 3.15 8.39
N LEU A 58 -3.43 4.00 7.49
CA LEU A 58 -2.70 5.16 7.00
C LEU A 58 -3.24 6.42 7.68
N TRP A 59 -2.31 7.25 8.13
CA TRP A 59 -2.56 8.46 8.87
C TRP A 59 -1.90 9.64 8.17
N HIS A 60 -2.63 10.73 8.00
CA HIS A 60 -1.99 12.02 7.75
C HIS A 60 -1.18 12.38 8.98
N MET A 61 0.07 12.79 8.79
CA MET A 61 0.93 13.31 9.83
C MET A 61 1.28 14.75 9.48
N GLY A 62 0.52 15.69 10.05
CA GLY A 62 0.60 17.09 9.67
C GLY A 62 0.15 17.30 8.22
N ASN A 63 0.82 18.20 7.50
CA ASN A 63 0.48 18.52 6.12
C ASN A 63 1.26 17.69 5.10
N ASP A 64 2.48 17.28 5.46
CA ASP A 64 3.51 16.89 4.51
C ASP A 64 3.83 15.40 4.52
N TYR A 65 3.36 14.65 5.53
CA TYR A 65 3.71 13.24 5.68
C TYR A 65 2.48 12.34 5.82
N VAL A 66 2.70 11.07 5.50
CA VAL A 66 1.80 9.95 5.77
C VAL A 66 2.55 8.95 6.65
N LEU A 67 1.88 8.49 7.70
CA LEU A 67 2.33 7.39 8.54
C LEU A 67 1.52 6.15 8.16
N TRP A 68 2.23 5.08 7.83
CA TRP A 68 1.68 3.75 7.65
C TRP A 68 1.98 2.91 8.89
N ASP A 69 0.92 2.61 9.64
CA ASP A 69 0.91 1.74 10.81
C ASP A 69 0.46 0.34 10.39
N ARG A 70 1.32 -0.67 10.56
CA ARG A 70 1.06 -2.06 10.15
C ARG A 70 1.44 -3.05 11.24
N PHE A 71 0.74 -4.18 11.29
CA PHE A 71 1.19 -5.35 12.03
C PHE A 71 2.34 -6.04 11.30
N ASN A 72 3.26 -6.66 12.04
CA ASN A 72 4.40 -7.41 11.51
C ASN A 72 3.98 -8.67 10.77
N ASP A 73 3.91 -8.58 9.45
CA ASP A 73 3.57 -9.64 8.53
C ASP A 73 4.68 -9.85 7.49
N SER A 74 4.56 -10.91 6.69
CA SER A 74 5.63 -11.39 5.81
C SER A 74 5.87 -10.50 4.57
N ALA A 75 4.98 -9.58 4.20
CA ALA A 75 5.14 -8.68 3.06
C ALA A 75 5.91 -7.38 3.40
N LEU A 76 6.25 -7.19 4.67
CA LEU A 76 6.73 -5.89 5.16
C LEU A 76 8.10 -5.46 4.66
N ARG A 77 8.29 -4.14 4.71
CA ARG A 77 9.51 -3.38 4.42
C ARG A 77 9.94 -3.34 2.97
N ASN A 78 9.33 -4.13 2.08
CA ASN A 78 9.77 -4.16 0.69
C ASN A 78 9.54 -2.82 -0.02
N ASP A 79 8.50 -2.09 0.38
CA ASP A 79 8.25 -0.70 -0.02
C ASP A 79 9.45 0.21 0.31
N TYR A 80 9.90 0.20 1.57
CA TYR A 80 11.01 1.00 2.04
C TYR A 80 12.36 0.56 1.46
N ILE A 81 12.60 -0.75 1.40
CA ILE A 81 13.85 -1.33 0.90
C ILE A 81 14.01 -1.01 -0.59
N THR A 82 12.94 -1.16 -1.38
CA THR A 82 12.95 -0.82 -2.82
C THR A 82 13.11 0.68 -3.03
N TRP A 83 12.34 1.51 -2.32
CA TRP A 83 12.50 2.97 -2.37
C TRP A 83 13.94 3.39 -2.04
N LYS A 84 14.51 2.82 -0.97
CA LYS A 84 15.89 3.12 -0.55
C LYS A 84 16.90 2.71 -1.60
N PHE A 85 16.75 1.52 -2.18
CA PHE A 85 17.61 1.05 -3.26
C PHE A 85 17.59 2.01 -4.44
N LEU A 86 16.40 2.39 -4.93
CA LEU A 86 16.26 3.29 -6.08
C LEU A 86 16.82 4.70 -5.77
N LYS A 87 16.54 5.22 -4.56
CA LYS A 87 17.09 6.50 -4.09
C LYS A 87 18.62 6.47 -4.02
N ASP A 88 19.20 5.40 -3.49
CA ASP A 88 20.66 5.23 -3.39
C ASP A 88 21.32 5.06 -4.78
N LYS A 89 20.58 4.55 -5.78
CA LYS A 89 21.02 4.49 -7.18
C LYS A 89 20.97 5.85 -7.88
N GLY A 90 20.27 6.83 -7.33
CA GLY A 90 20.13 8.17 -7.92
C GLY A 90 19.33 8.15 -9.22
N THR A 91 18.22 7.40 -9.24
CA THR A 91 17.33 7.29 -10.40
C THR A 91 16.83 8.66 -10.84
N LYS A 92 16.76 8.88 -12.16
CA LYS A 92 16.41 10.18 -12.75
C LYS A 92 14.98 10.23 -13.26
N ASP A 93 14.55 9.16 -13.90
CA ASP A 93 13.27 9.07 -14.59
C ASP A 93 12.21 8.41 -13.71
N ILE A 94 12.61 7.61 -12.71
CA ILE A 94 11.71 7.00 -11.72
C ILE A 94 11.36 8.03 -10.62
N PRO A 95 10.12 8.58 -10.59
CA PRO A 95 9.75 9.58 -9.60
C PRO A 95 9.46 8.90 -8.26
N LEU A 96 10.24 9.21 -7.24
CA LEU A 96 10.08 8.69 -5.88
C LEU A 96 9.51 9.78 -4.96
N VAL A 97 8.87 9.36 -3.87
CA VAL A 97 8.61 10.28 -2.75
C VAL A 97 9.95 10.79 -2.19
N GLU A 98 9.98 12.06 -1.79
CA GLU A 98 11.18 12.77 -1.35
C GLU A 98 11.83 12.08 -0.13
N GLU A 99 11.02 11.72 0.85
CA GLU A 99 11.46 11.09 2.09
C GLU A 99 10.65 9.85 2.42
N MET A 100 11.34 8.83 2.92
CA MET A 100 10.74 7.66 3.50
C MET A 100 11.64 7.14 4.62
N HIS A 101 11.04 6.84 5.76
CA HIS A 101 11.70 6.38 6.96
C HIS A 101 10.92 5.22 7.55
N HIS A 102 11.63 4.16 7.89
CA HIS A 102 11.04 2.98 8.48
C HIS A 102 11.47 2.86 9.96
N PHE A 103 10.52 2.52 10.82
CA PHE A 103 10.70 2.35 12.25
C PHE A 103 10.12 1.01 12.70
N GLY A 104 10.93 0.26 13.44
CA GLY A 104 10.63 -1.08 13.91
C GLY A 104 11.78 -2.03 13.61
N LYS A 105 12.00 -2.98 14.51
CA LYS A 105 12.92 -4.10 14.30
C LYS A 105 12.19 -5.25 13.62
N PRO A 106 12.88 -6.14 12.89
CA PRO A 106 12.24 -7.26 12.20
C PRO A 106 11.33 -8.15 13.06
N GLU A 107 11.58 -8.23 14.37
CA GLU A 107 10.82 -9.00 15.35
C GLU A 107 9.67 -8.24 16.02
N ASP A 108 9.62 -6.90 15.89
CA ASP A 108 8.62 -6.09 16.56
C ASP A 108 7.25 -6.34 15.93
N PRO A 109 6.17 -6.58 16.70
CA PRO A 109 4.84 -6.94 16.17
C PRO A 109 4.16 -5.80 15.40
N HIS A 110 4.70 -4.58 15.48
CA HIS A 110 4.20 -3.41 14.77
C HIS A 110 5.35 -2.73 14.04
N GLN A 111 5.10 -2.35 12.80
CA GLN A 111 6.04 -1.69 11.92
C GLN A 111 5.44 -0.38 11.43
N PHE A 112 6.27 0.65 11.38
CA PHE A 112 5.84 1.99 10.97
C PHE A 112 6.69 2.48 9.80
N THR A 113 6.04 2.98 8.76
CA THR A 113 6.71 3.69 7.67
C THR A 113 6.16 5.11 7.59
N ILE A 114 7.03 6.11 7.70
CA ILE A 114 6.71 7.51 7.46
C ILE A 114 7.20 7.85 6.07
N MET A 115 6.36 8.49 5.26
CA MET A 115 6.71 8.93 3.90
C MET A 115 6.21 10.34 3.63
N SER A 116 7.00 11.14 2.91
CA SER A 116 6.57 12.44 2.41
C SER A 116 5.41 12.27 1.44
N ARG A 117 4.45 13.21 1.47
CA ARG A 117 3.31 13.22 0.56
C ARG A 117 3.71 13.75 -0.81
N ALA A 118 3.44 12.95 -1.83
CA ALA A 118 3.32 13.46 -3.19
C ALA A 118 2.08 14.36 -3.28
N LYS A 119 2.27 15.68 -3.23
CA LYS A 119 1.19 16.69 -3.24
C LYS A 119 0.59 16.87 -4.64
N GLY A 120 -0.04 15.82 -5.15
CA GLY A 120 -0.76 15.80 -6.41
C GLY A 120 -1.98 14.90 -6.31
N ASP A 121 -2.61 14.66 -7.46
CA ASP A 121 -3.76 13.76 -7.58
C ASP A 121 -3.30 12.38 -8.04
N ARG A 122 -4.06 11.35 -7.70
CA ARG A 122 -3.86 10.02 -8.30
C ARG A 122 -4.23 10.11 -9.77
N LEU A 123 -3.49 9.41 -10.63
CA LEU A 123 -3.79 9.36 -12.05
C LEU A 123 -5.22 8.87 -12.31
N ALA A 124 -5.71 7.95 -11.47
CA ALA A 124 -7.09 7.43 -11.52
C ALA A 124 -8.16 8.54 -11.48
N ASN A 125 -7.89 9.62 -10.73
CA ASN A 125 -8.84 10.72 -10.55
C ASN A 125 -8.84 11.71 -11.71
N VAL A 126 -7.78 11.74 -12.54
CA VAL A 126 -7.59 12.80 -13.54
C VAL A 126 -7.45 12.28 -14.97
N TRP A 127 -7.23 10.98 -15.17
CA TRP A 127 -7.02 10.39 -16.49
C TRP A 127 -8.17 10.68 -17.47
N HIS A 128 -9.42 10.52 -17.00
CA HIS A 128 -10.62 10.77 -17.79
C HIS A 128 -10.83 12.27 -18.13
N LEU A 129 -10.17 13.17 -17.41
CA LEU A 129 -10.20 14.62 -17.65
C LEU A 129 -9.01 15.10 -18.50
N SER A 130 -8.01 14.23 -18.72
CA SER A 130 -6.77 14.58 -19.40
C SER A 130 -6.98 14.64 -20.92
N THR A 131 -6.35 15.62 -21.54
CA THR A 131 -6.25 15.75 -23.00
C THR A 131 -5.41 14.63 -23.63
N PRO A 132 -5.53 14.35 -24.94
CA PRO A 132 -4.67 13.38 -25.62
C PRO A 132 -3.18 13.68 -25.46
N GLU A 133 -2.78 14.95 -25.53
CA GLU A 133 -1.39 15.39 -25.36
C GLU A 133 -0.88 15.11 -23.94
N GLU A 134 -1.69 15.36 -22.91
CA GLU A 134 -1.33 15.03 -21.52
C GLU A 134 -1.18 13.53 -21.31
N LYS A 135 -2.09 12.72 -21.87
CA LYS A 135 -2.02 11.25 -21.79
C LYS A 135 -0.76 10.71 -22.46
N GLU A 136 -0.42 11.21 -23.64
CA GLU A 136 0.82 10.85 -24.35
C GLU A 136 2.05 11.26 -23.53
N ASN A 137 2.06 12.45 -22.95
CA ASN A 137 3.13 12.90 -22.09
C ASN A 137 3.27 12.06 -20.80
N TYR A 138 2.17 11.60 -20.18
CA TYR A 138 2.24 10.64 -19.08
C TYR A 138 2.79 9.29 -19.52
N ALA A 139 2.41 8.80 -20.71
CA ALA A 139 2.95 7.56 -21.27
C ALA A 139 4.47 7.68 -21.48
N GLN A 140 4.96 8.77 -22.06
CA GLN A 140 6.40 9.00 -22.27
C GLN A 140 7.19 9.00 -20.94
N GLN A 141 6.67 9.68 -19.92
CA GLN A 141 7.27 9.69 -18.58
C GLN A 141 7.30 8.28 -17.96
N MET A 142 6.19 7.54 -18.08
CA MET A 142 6.13 6.16 -17.57
C MET A 142 7.07 5.21 -18.32
N THR A 143 7.16 5.35 -19.64
CA THR A 143 8.09 4.59 -20.47
C THR A 143 9.54 4.86 -20.06
N ALA A 144 9.91 6.12 -19.81
CA ALA A 144 11.24 6.47 -19.33
C ALA A 144 11.54 5.84 -17.95
N ALA A 145 10.60 5.94 -17.01
CA ALA A 145 10.72 5.35 -15.68
C ALA A 145 10.90 3.82 -15.76
N LEU A 146 10.06 3.11 -16.52
CA LEU A 146 10.17 1.67 -16.69
C LEU A 146 11.45 1.27 -17.43
N ARG A 147 11.87 2.03 -18.45
CA ARG A 147 13.13 1.79 -19.15
C ARG A 147 14.33 1.91 -18.21
N GLU A 148 14.35 2.90 -17.32
CA GLU A 148 15.37 3.01 -16.27
C GLU A 148 15.28 1.83 -15.28
N LEU A 149 14.06 1.50 -14.82
CA LEU A 149 13.84 0.42 -13.87
C LEU A 149 14.39 -0.93 -14.38
N ARG A 150 14.13 -1.24 -15.66
CA ARG A 150 14.59 -2.46 -16.32
C ARG A 150 16.11 -2.59 -16.45
N GLN A 151 16.88 -1.52 -16.25
CA GLN A 151 18.35 -1.58 -16.22
C GLN A 151 18.86 -2.34 -14.99
N HIS A 152 18.05 -2.45 -13.94
CA HIS A 152 18.37 -3.24 -12.76
C HIS A 152 18.00 -4.70 -13.00
N THR A 153 19.00 -5.55 -13.13
CA THR A 153 18.84 -6.98 -13.41
C THR A 153 19.36 -7.84 -12.26
N SER A 154 18.89 -9.09 -12.22
CA SER A 154 19.39 -10.11 -11.30
C SER A 154 19.51 -11.45 -12.03
N PRO A 155 20.48 -12.31 -11.66
CA PRO A 155 20.52 -13.68 -12.19
C PRO A 155 19.38 -14.56 -11.68
N VAL A 156 18.72 -14.17 -10.59
CA VAL A 156 17.67 -14.96 -9.91
C VAL A 156 16.50 -14.08 -9.46
N PRO A 157 15.27 -14.63 -9.42
CA PRO A 157 14.13 -13.88 -8.89
C PRO A 157 14.28 -13.65 -7.39
N SER A 158 14.20 -12.39 -6.97
CA SER A 158 14.41 -11.96 -5.57
C SER A 158 13.95 -10.52 -5.36
N LYS A 159 13.76 -10.11 -4.10
CA LYS A 159 13.66 -8.69 -3.72
C LYS A 159 15.02 -8.02 -3.92
N VAL A 160 15.08 -6.68 -3.85
CA VAL A 160 16.33 -5.94 -4.05
C VAL A 160 17.38 -6.18 -2.94
N ASP A 161 16.99 -6.73 -1.79
CA ASP A 161 17.89 -7.17 -0.72
C ASP A 161 18.29 -8.65 -0.80
N GLY A 162 17.87 -9.35 -1.87
CA GLY A 162 18.15 -10.76 -2.11
C GLY A 162 17.20 -11.73 -1.41
N GLN A 163 16.22 -11.26 -0.63
CA GLN A 163 15.22 -12.14 -0.04
C GLN A 163 14.28 -12.74 -1.11
N PRO A 164 13.63 -13.88 -0.83
CA PRO A 164 12.65 -14.47 -1.74
C PRO A 164 11.48 -13.55 -2.05
N LEU A 165 10.94 -13.65 -3.27
CA LEU A 165 9.71 -13.00 -3.67
C LEU A 165 8.49 -13.77 -3.18
N TRP A 166 7.41 -13.04 -2.93
CA TRP A 166 6.10 -13.66 -2.75
C TRP A 166 5.47 -13.96 -4.11
N ASP A 167 4.71 -15.05 -4.18
CA ASP A 167 3.93 -15.36 -5.37
C ASP A 167 2.65 -14.52 -5.40
N TYR A 168 2.77 -13.32 -5.97
CA TYR A 168 1.65 -12.42 -6.21
C TYR A 168 0.89 -12.74 -7.50
N LEU A 169 1.47 -13.55 -8.41
CA LEU A 169 0.89 -13.84 -9.72
C LEU A 169 -0.21 -14.91 -9.65
N PHE A 170 0.06 -16.01 -8.94
CA PHE A 170 -0.84 -17.16 -8.89
C PHE A 170 -1.47 -17.32 -7.51
N GLY A 171 -0.68 -17.09 -6.45
CA GLY A 171 -1.06 -17.40 -5.09
C GLY A 171 -2.34 -16.71 -4.62
N ARG A 172 -2.57 -15.42 -4.97
CA ARG A 172 -3.66 -14.55 -4.46
C ARG A 172 -4.06 -14.86 -3.00
N CYS A 173 -3.12 -15.28 -2.15
CA CYS A 173 -3.44 -15.74 -0.81
C CYS A 173 -3.66 -14.49 0.05
N PRO A 174 -4.88 -14.27 0.59
CA PRO A 174 -5.18 -13.10 1.39
C PRO A 174 -4.68 -13.34 2.82
N GLY A 175 -3.37 -13.46 2.99
CA GLY A 175 -2.81 -13.75 4.29
C GLY A 175 -1.36 -14.17 4.21
N THR A 176 -0.57 -13.53 5.05
CA THR A 176 0.80 -13.91 5.33
C THR A 176 0.80 -15.26 6.03
N LYS A 177 1.47 -16.24 5.40
CA LYS A 177 1.79 -17.60 5.83
C LYS A 177 0.87 -18.73 5.32
N MET A 178 1.54 -19.62 4.57
CA MET A 178 1.26 -21.04 4.33
C MET A 178 -0.07 -21.40 3.67
N CYS A 179 -0.24 -20.96 2.42
CA CYS A 179 -0.97 -21.79 1.46
C CYS A 179 -0.13 -23.04 1.20
N LYS A 180 -0.50 -24.18 1.82
CA LYS A 180 0.00 -25.48 1.36
C LYS A 180 -0.93 -25.93 0.25
N THR A 181 -0.47 -25.88 -0.99
CA THR A 181 -1.09 -26.64 -2.07
C THR A 181 -1.00 -28.13 -1.71
N ILE A 182 -2.14 -28.83 -1.67
CA ILE A 182 -2.11 -30.29 -1.71
C ILE A 182 -1.85 -30.68 -3.16
N GLY A 183 -0.62 -31.13 -3.43
CA GLY A 183 -0.23 -31.51 -4.78
C GLY A 183 1.13 -32.19 -4.86
N LYS A 184 1.46 -33.11 -3.93
CA LYS A 184 2.60 -34.03 -4.13
C LYS A 184 2.25 -35.09 -5.19
N THR A 185 2.01 -34.67 -6.42
CA THR A 185 1.97 -35.55 -7.60
C THR A 185 2.65 -34.86 -8.76
N THR A 186 3.10 -35.68 -9.71
CA THR A 186 3.90 -35.40 -10.91
C THR A 186 3.50 -34.21 -11.81
N ASP A 187 2.44 -33.48 -11.50
CA ASP A 187 1.87 -32.41 -12.32
C ASP A 187 2.45 -31.01 -12.02
N GLU A 188 2.97 -30.72 -10.82
CA GLU A 188 3.70 -29.46 -10.53
C GLU A 188 4.96 -29.30 -11.43
N CYS A 189 5.63 -30.41 -11.75
CA CYS A 189 6.77 -30.44 -12.67
C CYS A 189 6.36 -30.25 -14.14
N LYS A 190 5.10 -30.53 -14.50
CA LYS A 190 4.58 -30.27 -15.85
C LYS A 190 4.22 -28.79 -16.02
N MET A 191 3.58 -28.18 -15.01
CA MET A 191 3.21 -26.75 -15.06
C MET A 191 4.42 -25.83 -15.22
N LYS A 192 5.56 -26.15 -14.57
CA LYS A 192 6.81 -25.38 -14.72
C LYS A 192 7.42 -25.42 -16.13
N ARG A 193 7.14 -26.46 -16.93
CA ARG A 193 7.69 -26.61 -18.29
C ARG A 193 6.96 -25.78 -19.34
N GLU A 194 5.77 -25.28 -19.01
CA GLU A 194 4.93 -24.49 -19.92
C GLU A 194 5.06 -22.98 -19.70
N PHE A 195 5.86 -22.52 -18.73
CA PHE A 195 6.04 -21.09 -18.50
C PHE A 195 6.80 -20.41 -19.66
N PRO A 196 6.54 -19.12 -19.91
CA PRO A 196 7.39 -18.32 -20.77
C PRO A 196 8.83 -18.32 -20.26
N ASP A 197 9.80 -18.10 -21.14
CA ASP A 197 11.20 -17.96 -20.73
C ASP A 197 11.29 -16.86 -19.66
N PRO A 198 11.75 -17.19 -18.43
CA PRO A 198 11.74 -16.25 -17.35
C PRO A 198 12.88 -15.22 -17.44
N ALA A 199 13.90 -15.46 -18.26
CA ALA A 199 15.06 -14.58 -18.36
C ALA A 199 14.86 -13.46 -19.41
N PRO A 200 15.40 -12.25 -19.19
CA PRO A 200 16.12 -11.82 -17.97
C PRO A 200 15.17 -11.52 -16.80
N TYR A 201 15.69 -11.62 -15.57
CA TYR A 201 14.99 -11.07 -14.39
C TYR A 201 15.36 -9.60 -14.22
N ILE A 202 14.35 -8.75 -14.26
CA ILE A 202 14.48 -7.30 -14.21
C ILE A 202 13.66 -6.76 -13.05
N LEU A 203 14.09 -5.64 -12.48
CA LEU A 203 13.34 -4.99 -11.41
C LEU A 203 11.99 -4.51 -11.96
N SER A 204 10.92 -4.92 -11.29
CA SER A 204 9.53 -4.70 -11.67
C SER A 204 8.76 -4.26 -10.43
N HIS A 205 7.75 -3.41 -10.60
CA HIS A 205 6.87 -2.92 -9.54
C HIS A 205 5.75 -3.92 -9.24
N ILE A 206 5.19 -4.55 -10.29
CA ILE A 206 4.16 -5.61 -10.29
C ILE A 206 2.80 -5.28 -9.64
N ASP A 207 2.60 -4.00 -9.29
CA ASP A 207 1.33 -3.42 -8.87
C ASP A 207 1.20 -1.98 -9.40
N LEU A 208 1.73 -1.76 -10.60
CA LEU A 208 1.72 -0.45 -11.22
C LEU A 208 0.35 -0.18 -11.82
N ASN A 209 -0.41 0.64 -11.11
CA ASN A 209 -1.80 0.95 -11.43
C ASN A 209 -2.07 2.45 -11.18
N PHE A 210 -3.17 2.99 -11.70
CA PHE A 210 -3.48 4.42 -11.65
C PHE A 210 -3.63 5.02 -10.24
N ASP A 211 -3.93 4.20 -9.22
CA ASP A 211 -3.96 4.65 -7.82
C ASP A 211 -2.55 4.83 -7.24
N ASN A 212 -1.56 4.13 -7.81
CA ASN A 212 -0.16 4.15 -7.38
C ASN A 212 0.70 5.15 -8.17
N ILE A 213 0.10 5.90 -9.09
CA ILE A 213 0.77 6.95 -9.88
C ILE A 213 0.22 8.31 -9.45
N MET A 214 1.09 9.16 -8.92
CA MET A 214 0.75 10.51 -8.46
C MET A 214 1.18 11.54 -9.50
N VAL A 215 0.29 12.45 -9.86
CA VAL A 215 0.52 13.47 -10.89
C VAL A 215 0.22 14.88 -10.39
N ALA A 216 0.96 15.86 -10.91
CA ALA A 216 0.68 17.28 -10.72
C ALA A 216 1.22 18.09 -11.90
N ASN A 217 0.43 19.03 -12.42
CA ASN A 217 0.82 19.94 -13.50
C ASN A 217 1.40 19.20 -14.74
N GLY A 218 0.70 18.16 -15.21
CA GLY A 218 1.14 17.37 -16.37
C GLY A 218 2.38 16.50 -16.12
N ARG A 219 2.82 16.30 -14.88
CA ARG A 219 3.99 15.46 -14.57
C ARG A 219 3.66 14.37 -13.58
N ILE A 220 4.27 13.19 -13.77
CA ILE A 220 4.33 12.15 -12.75
C ILE A 220 5.31 12.61 -11.67
N ILE A 221 4.82 12.76 -10.45
CA ILE A 221 5.59 13.27 -9.32
C ILE A 221 6.00 12.19 -8.33
N ALA A 222 5.30 11.04 -8.33
CA ALA A 222 5.70 9.87 -7.56
C ALA A 222 5.04 8.59 -8.10
N ILE A 223 5.79 7.50 -8.07
CA ILE A 223 5.28 6.13 -8.10
C ILE A 223 5.39 5.59 -6.67
N ILE A 224 4.29 5.10 -6.12
CA ILE A 224 4.18 4.63 -4.73
C ILE A 224 3.76 3.16 -4.65
N ASP A 225 3.78 2.61 -3.44
CA ASP A 225 3.34 1.24 -3.15
C ASP A 225 4.21 0.13 -3.76
N TRP A 226 5.52 0.26 -3.54
CA TRP A 226 6.55 -0.71 -3.97
C TRP A 226 6.55 -2.02 -3.16
N GLU A 227 5.48 -2.36 -2.45
CA GLU A 227 5.42 -3.51 -1.53
C GLU A 227 5.68 -4.84 -2.24
N ARG A 228 5.34 -4.93 -3.53
CA ARG A 228 5.46 -6.15 -4.33
C ARG A 228 6.71 -6.18 -5.19
N ALA A 229 7.46 -5.08 -5.25
CA ALA A 229 8.53 -4.90 -6.20
C ALA A 229 9.67 -5.92 -6.03
N GLY A 230 10.34 -6.24 -7.13
CA GLY A 230 11.45 -7.18 -7.12
C GLY A 230 11.94 -7.57 -8.51
N TYR A 231 12.94 -8.44 -8.56
CA TYR A 231 13.45 -9.00 -9.80
C TYR A 231 12.52 -10.10 -10.30
N HIS A 232 11.65 -9.76 -11.24
CA HIS A 232 10.71 -10.68 -11.86
C HIS A 232 11.11 -10.98 -13.31
N PRO A 233 10.60 -12.07 -13.90
CA PRO A 233 10.73 -12.27 -15.34
C PRO A 233 10.31 -11.04 -16.14
N TRP A 234 11.01 -10.79 -17.25
CA TRP A 234 10.86 -9.56 -18.03
C TRP A 234 9.43 -9.21 -18.44
N TRP A 235 8.59 -10.23 -18.64
CA TRP A 235 7.21 -10.11 -19.07
C TRP A 235 6.21 -9.81 -17.94
N VAL A 236 6.62 -9.96 -16.67
CA VAL A 236 5.70 -9.91 -15.53
C VAL A 236 5.06 -8.54 -15.38
N GLU A 237 5.82 -7.45 -15.50
CA GLU A 237 5.27 -6.09 -15.35
C GLU A 237 4.14 -5.84 -16.36
N ARG A 238 4.39 -6.11 -17.65
CA ARG A 238 3.41 -5.98 -18.75
C ARG A 238 2.19 -6.89 -18.53
N TYR A 239 2.41 -8.11 -18.06
CA TYR A 239 1.33 -9.03 -17.73
C TYR A 239 0.47 -8.49 -16.58
N THR A 240 1.08 -8.02 -15.49
CA THR A 240 0.38 -7.51 -14.31
C THR A 240 -0.34 -6.18 -14.57
N SER A 241 0.27 -5.26 -15.32
CA SER A 241 -0.33 -3.95 -15.63
C SER A 241 -1.64 -4.09 -16.42
N ARG A 242 -1.81 -5.21 -17.15
CA ARG A 242 -3.03 -5.53 -17.90
C ARG A 242 -4.06 -6.31 -17.10
N ARG A 243 -3.61 -7.35 -16.38
CA ARG A 243 -4.48 -8.33 -15.72
C ARG A 243 -4.87 -7.94 -14.29
N MET A 244 -4.11 -7.07 -13.65
CA MET A 244 -4.41 -6.54 -12.32
C MET A 244 -4.96 -5.11 -12.35
N ALA A 245 -5.14 -4.53 -13.55
CA ALA A 245 -5.86 -3.28 -13.72
C ALA A 245 -7.30 -3.42 -13.19
N LEU A 246 -7.69 -2.51 -12.30
CA LEU A 246 -9.05 -2.45 -11.74
C LEU A 246 -10.03 -1.70 -12.66
N GLN A 247 -9.53 -0.98 -13.67
CA GLN A 247 -10.32 -0.17 -14.59
C GLN A 247 -9.84 -0.37 -16.05
N TYR A 248 -10.72 -0.15 -17.03
CA TYR A 248 -10.41 -0.34 -18.45
C TYR A 248 -9.42 0.71 -18.97
N GLU A 249 -9.46 1.92 -18.39
CA GLU A 249 -8.63 3.06 -18.75
C GLU A 249 -7.13 2.81 -18.52
N HIS A 250 -6.78 1.83 -17.69
CA HIS A 250 -5.39 1.39 -17.51
C HIS A 250 -4.80 0.91 -18.83
N HIS A 251 -5.61 0.27 -19.68
CA HIS A 251 -5.14 -0.28 -20.95
C HIS A 251 -4.69 0.86 -21.87
N GLU A 252 -5.37 2.00 -21.89
CA GLU A 252 -5.00 3.15 -22.73
C GLU A 252 -3.57 3.65 -22.43
N LEU A 253 -3.22 3.86 -21.16
CA LEU A 253 -1.84 4.26 -20.81
C LEU A 253 -0.85 3.16 -21.17
N PHE A 254 -1.11 1.94 -20.72
CA PHE A 254 -0.12 0.86 -20.81
C PHE A 254 0.06 0.35 -22.24
N ASP A 255 -0.95 0.45 -23.10
CA ASP A 255 -0.80 0.12 -24.52
C ASP A 255 0.17 1.09 -25.21
N MET A 256 0.10 2.39 -24.88
CA MET A 256 1.11 3.36 -25.36
C MET A 256 2.51 3.04 -24.82
N VAL A 257 2.61 2.75 -23.52
CA VAL A 257 3.90 2.43 -22.86
C VAL A 257 4.55 1.17 -23.46
N TRP A 258 3.78 0.08 -23.60
CA TRP A 258 4.32 -1.19 -24.08
C TRP A 258 4.60 -1.18 -25.58
N ALA A 259 3.84 -0.42 -26.36
CA ALA A 259 4.13 -0.21 -27.78
C ALA A 259 5.51 0.42 -28.00
N GLU A 260 5.94 1.33 -27.12
CA GLU A 260 7.28 1.94 -27.20
C GLU A 260 8.35 1.06 -26.52
N LEU A 261 8.07 0.57 -25.32
CA LEU A 261 9.08 -0.09 -24.48
C LEU A 261 9.43 -1.50 -24.97
N ASP A 262 8.45 -2.22 -25.53
CA ASP A 262 8.58 -3.57 -26.06
C ASP A 262 8.31 -3.63 -27.57
N ALA A 263 8.73 -2.60 -28.32
CA ALA A 263 8.45 -2.46 -29.76
C ALA A 263 8.87 -3.67 -30.65
N THR A 264 9.74 -4.56 -30.14
CA THR A 264 10.16 -5.78 -30.84
C THR A 264 9.19 -6.96 -30.67
N ILE A 265 8.26 -6.89 -29.72
CA ILE A 265 7.26 -7.92 -29.43
C ILE A 265 5.89 -7.24 -29.46
N ASP A 266 5.23 -7.37 -30.61
CA ASP A 266 3.86 -6.90 -30.77
C ASP A 266 2.87 -7.64 -29.85
N GLU A 267 1.61 -7.22 -29.92
CA GLU A 267 0.58 -7.72 -29.02
C GLU A 267 0.29 -9.21 -29.22
N ASP A 268 0.12 -9.64 -30.46
CA ASP A 268 -0.17 -11.03 -30.81
C ASP A 268 0.98 -11.95 -30.40
N ALA A 269 2.23 -11.51 -30.61
CA ALA A 269 3.42 -12.24 -30.21
C ALA A 269 3.54 -12.33 -28.68
N PHE A 270 3.22 -11.26 -27.95
CA PHE A 270 3.20 -11.29 -26.49
C PHE A 270 2.13 -12.24 -25.97
N GLU A 271 0.91 -12.18 -26.52
CA GLU A 271 -0.19 -13.06 -26.13
C GLU A 271 0.18 -14.54 -26.36
N ALA A 272 0.74 -14.86 -27.53
CA ALA A 272 1.17 -16.21 -27.87
C ALA A 272 2.31 -16.73 -26.96
N THR A 273 3.24 -15.84 -26.59
CA THR A 273 4.45 -16.22 -25.86
C THR A 273 4.24 -16.23 -24.34
N VAL A 274 3.37 -15.36 -23.83
CA VAL A 274 3.17 -15.11 -22.40
C VAL A 274 1.76 -15.48 -21.96
N ASP A 275 0.73 -14.77 -22.42
CA ASP A 275 -0.64 -14.95 -21.92
C ASP A 275 -1.15 -16.39 -22.10
N ASN A 276 -0.98 -16.95 -23.31
CA ASN A 276 -1.44 -18.31 -23.63
C ASN A 276 -0.71 -19.41 -22.85
N LYS A 277 0.46 -19.10 -22.31
CA LYS A 277 1.25 -20.01 -21.46
C LYS A 277 0.92 -19.84 -19.98
N VAL A 278 0.68 -18.61 -19.54
CA VAL A 278 0.38 -18.29 -18.13
C VAL A 278 -1.07 -18.62 -17.78
N ALA A 279 -2.03 -18.37 -18.68
CA ALA A 279 -3.46 -18.53 -18.40
C ALA A 279 -3.89 -19.95 -18.03
N PRO A 280 -3.41 -21.03 -18.69
CA PRO A 280 -3.74 -22.40 -18.28
C PRO A 280 -3.20 -22.73 -16.89
N VAL A 281 -1.99 -22.26 -16.57
CA VAL A 281 -1.37 -22.45 -15.25
C VAL A 281 -2.18 -21.75 -14.17
N LEU A 282 -2.56 -20.49 -14.40
CA LEU A 282 -3.40 -19.72 -13.47
C LEU A 282 -4.77 -20.39 -13.27
N SER A 283 -5.41 -20.84 -14.36
CA SER A 283 -6.70 -21.52 -14.31
C SER A 283 -6.63 -22.81 -13.49
N ALA A 284 -5.59 -23.63 -13.72
CA ALA A 284 -5.38 -24.86 -12.98
C ALA A 284 -5.03 -24.58 -11.50
N TRP A 285 -4.24 -23.55 -11.21
CA TRP A 285 -3.95 -23.11 -9.84
C TRP A 285 -5.21 -22.66 -9.09
N LEU A 286 -6.09 -21.88 -9.74
CA LEU A 286 -7.37 -21.46 -9.16
C LEU A 286 -8.34 -22.62 -8.90
N GLN A 287 -8.15 -23.76 -9.58
CA GLN A 287 -8.91 -24.99 -9.37
C GLN A 287 -8.30 -25.89 -8.28
N CYS A 288 -7.07 -25.60 -7.81
CA CYS A 288 -6.47 -26.36 -6.72
C CYS A 288 -7.15 -26.04 -5.38
N ASP A 289 -7.50 -27.09 -4.64
CA ASP A 289 -7.98 -26.94 -3.27
C ASP A 289 -6.88 -26.31 -2.40
N THR A 290 -7.11 -25.06 -2.01
CA THR A 290 -6.17 -24.29 -1.21
C THR A 290 -6.61 -24.35 0.26
N TYR A 291 -5.86 -25.09 1.09
CA TYR A 291 -6.10 -25.14 2.53
C TYR A 291 -5.14 -24.18 3.25
N HIS A 292 -5.71 -23.27 4.02
CA HIS A 292 -4.96 -22.43 4.94
C HIS A 292 -4.78 -23.24 6.22
N THR A 293 -3.53 -23.49 6.62
CA THR A 293 -3.22 -24.33 7.80
C THR A 293 -3.66 -23.70 9.13
N GLU A 294 -3.98 -22.41 9.09
CA GLU A 294 -4.44 -21.64 10.23
C GLU A 294 -5.77 -21.03 9.80
N GLY A 295 -6.84 -21.34 10.53
CA GLY A 295 -8.16 -20.80 10.24
C GLY A 295 -8.08 -19.28 10.20
N TYR A 296 -8.83 -18.66 9.28
CA TYR A 296 -9.12 -17.23 9.34
C TYR A 296 -9.95 -16.98 10.61
N ASP A 297 -9.29 -16.93 11.78
CA ASP A 297 -9.89 -16.43 13.00
C ASP A 297 -10.17 -14.95 12.76
N ILE A 298 -11.38 -14.67 12.31
CA ILE A 298 -11.87 -13.31 12.07
C ILE A 298 -12.39 -12.81 13.42
N TYR A 299 -11.64 -11.90 14.04
CA TYR A 299 -12.13 -11.18 15.21
C TYR A 299 -12.84 -9.90 14.76
N LEU A 300 -14.00 -9.61 15.32
CA LEU A 300 -14.68 -8.33 15.10
C LEU A 300 -14.08 -7.29 16.04
N ARG A 301 -13.52 -6.18 15.51
CA ARG A 301 -13.19 -5.04 16.37
C ARG A 301 -14.49 -4.51 16.97
N PRO A 302 -14.52 -4.29 18.31
CA PRO A 302 -15.57 -3.48 18.92
C PRO A 302 -15.70 -2.13 18.22
N PRO A 303 -16.90 -1.57 18.15
CA PRO A 303 -17.16 -0.39 17.32
C PRO A 303 -16.41 0.86 17.79
N PHE A 304 -16.06 1.73 16.82
CA PHE A 304 -15.42 3.03 17.08
C PHE A 304 -16.41 4.07 17.63
N TYR A 305 -17.71 3.91 17.38
CA TYR A 305 -18.77 4.81 17.86
C TYR A 305 -20.10 4.06 17.98
N LYS A 306 -21.00 4.58 18.83
CA LYS A 306 -22.23 3.91 19.31
C LYS A 306 -23.22 3.48 18.22
N CYS A 307 -23.14 4.06 17.02
CA CYS A 307 -24.12 3.85 15.93
C CYS A 307 -23.69 2.79 14.91
N LYS A 308 -22.54 2.13 15.08
CA LYS A 308 -22.10 0.99 14.25
C LYS A 308 -21.81 -0.20 15.18
N PRO A 309 -22.20 -1.44 14.85
CA PRO A 309 -22.01 -2.57 15.76
C PRO A 309 -20.57 -3.13 15.79
N TRP A 310 -19.72 -2.77 14.83
CA TRP A 310 -18.31 -3.18 14.76
C TRP A 310 -17.47 -2.19 13.92
N ALA A 311 -16.18 -2.09 14.22
CA ALA A 311 -15.28 -1.12 13.59
C ALA A 311 -14.59 -1.65 12.33
N ALA A 312 -14.12 -2.89 12.37
CA ALA A 312 -13.42 -3.57 11.28
C ALA A 312 -13.32 -5.08 11.56
N LEU A 313 -13.07 -5.87 10.51
CA LEU A 313 -12.63 -7.26 10.63
C LEU A 313 -11.13 -7.26 10.95
N LEU A 314 -10.73 -7.87 12.06
CA LEU A 314 -9.36 -8.25 12.34
C LEU A 314 -9.15 -9.66 11.85
N ARG A 315 -8.09 -9.88 11.07
CA ARG A 315 -7.55 -11.23 10.94
C ARG A 315 -6.59 -11.44 12.10
N ARG A 316 -6.59 -12.63 12.71
CA ARG A 316 -5.59 -12.96 13.72
C ARG A 316 -4.20 -12.67 13.17
N ALA A 317 -3.49 -11.81 13.88
CA ALA A 317 -2.10 -11.53 13.60
C ALA A 317 -1.26 -12.62 14.28
N MET A 318 -0.31 -13.22 13.56
CA MET A 318 0.50 -14.36 14.05
C MET A 318 1.98 -14.09 14.06
#